data_AF-A0AAJ2TFG7-F1
#
_entry.id   AF-A0AAJ2TFG7-F1
#
_cell.length_a   1.000
_cell.length_b   1.000
_cell.length_c   1.000
_cell.angle_alpha   90.00
_cell.angle_beta   90.00
_cell.angle_gamma   90.00
#
_symmetry.space_group_name_H-M   'P 1'
#
loop_
_entity.id
_entity.type
_entity.pdbx_description
1 polymer ?
#
loop_
_entity_poly.entity_id
_entity_poly.type
_entity_poly.pdbx_seq_one_letter_code
_entity_poly.pdbx_strand_id
1 'polypeptide(L)' 'MNNEFNSEYYDSFIEAMQKYEIPESAFPFTGETFQGIEEMFFGFTMFLIS' A
#
# COMPACT_ATOMS: atom_id res chain seq x y z
N MET A 1 -10.82 14.43 -2.57
CA MET A 1 -9.53 13.77 -2.88
C MET A 1 -9.87 12.38 -3.38
N ASN A 2 -9.74 12.15 -4.69
CA ASN A 2 -9.84 10.80 -5.22
C ASN A 2 -8.49 10.13 -4.96
N ASN A 3 -8.35 9.53 -3.78
CA ASN A 3 -7.24 8.65 -3.46
C ASN A 3 -7.54 7.30 -4.10
N GLU A 4 -7.28 7.17 -5.40
CA GLU A 4 -7.33 5.87 -6.08
C GLU A 4 -6.19 5.00 -5.52
N PHE A 5 -6.51 4.24 -4.48
CA PHE A 5 -5.65 3.24 -3.90
C PHE A 5 -5.74 1.98 -4.78
N ASN A 6 -4.75 1.82 -5.65
CA ASN A 6 -4.71 0.74 -6.63
C ASN A 6 -3.72 -0.31 -6.11
N SER A 7 -4.22 -1.23 -5.29
CA SER A 7 -3.40 -2.26 -4.66
C SER A 7 -4.01 -3.63 -4.95
N GLU A 8 -3.16 -4.61 -5.24
CA GLU A 8 -3.60 -6.01 -5.41
C GLU A 8 -3.74 -6.75 -4.07
N TYR A 9 -3.26 -6.17 -2.97
CA TYR A 9 -3.14 -6.84 -1.67
C TYR A 9 -4.10 -6.31 -0.59
N TYR A 10 -4.74 -5.17 -0.83
CA TYR A 10 -5.68 -4.52 0.09
C TYR A 10 -6.95 -4.09 -0.64
N ASP A 11 -8.10 -4.51 -0.09
CA ASP A 11 -9.43 -4.24 -0.66
C ASP A 11 -9.95 -2.82 -0.34
N SER A 12 -9.45 -2.20 0.73
CA SER A 12 -9.88 -0.89 1.21
C SER A 12 -8.75 -0.12 1.86
N PHE A 13 -8.51 1.11 1.36
CA PHE A 13 -7.51 2.00 1.92
C PHE A 13 -7.77 2.32 3.40
N ILE A 14 -9.03 2.60 3.76
CA ILE A 14 -9.41 2.96 5.14
C ILE A 14 -9.22 1.77 6.09
N GLU A 15 -9.58 0.56 5.65
CA GLU A 15 -9.36 -0.65 6.46
C GLU A 15 -7.88 -0.94 6.66
N ALA A 16 -7.05 -0.74 5.62
CA ALA A 16 -5.61 -0.86 5.73
C ALA A 16 -5.03 0.16 6.72
N MET A 17 -5.47 1.42 6.65
CA MET A 17 -5.02 2.45 7.60
C MET A 17 -5.38 2.11 9.04
N GLN A 18 -6.60 1.61 9.28
CA GLN A 18 -7.05 1.19 10.61
C GLN A 18 -6.27 -0.03 11.11
N LYS A 19 -6.06 -1.04 10.25
CA LYS A 19 -5.32 -2.26 10.58
C LYS A 19 -3.88 -1.98 11.02
N TYR A 20 -3.23 -1.03 10.36
CA TYR A 20 -1.85 -0.64 10.67
C TYR A 20 -1.76 0.54 11.65
N GLU A 21 -2.88 0.93 12.27
CA GLU A 21 -2.98 2.01 13.24
C GLU A 21 -2.32 3.31 12.75
N ILE A 22 -2.46 3.59 11.46
CA ILE A 22 -1.91 4.79 10.85
C ILE A 22 -2.70 6.00 11.36
N PRO A 23 -2.05 7.07 11.81
CA PRO A 23 -2.75 8.29 12.19
C PRO A 23 -3.34 8.98 10.96
N GLU A 24 -4.55 9.55 11.08
CA GLU A 24 -5.25 10.23 9.96
C GLU A 24 -4.40 11.32 9.31
N SER A 25 -3.57 12.01 10.09
CA SER A 25 -2.63 13.03 9.59
C SER A 25 -1.60 12.48 8.60
N ALA A 26 -1.35 11.16 8.62
CA ALA A 26 -0.42 10.48 7.73
C ALA A 26 -1.09 9.87 6.49
N PHE A 27 -2.44 9.81 6.42
CA PHE A 27 -3.17 9.20 5.30
C PHE A 27 -2.79 9.75 3.92
N PRO A 28 -2.50 11.05 3.74
CA PRO A 28 -2.07 11.55 2.43
C PRO A 28 -0.75 10.96 1.92
N PHE A 29 0.10 10.44 2.81
CA PHE A 29 1.43 9.92 2.46
C PHE A 29 1.46 8.38 2.39
N THR A 30 0.45 7.71 2.93
CA THR A 30 0.46 6.26 3.04
C THR A 30 0.08 5.56 1.74
N GLY A 31 -0.75 6.15 0.89
CA GLY A 31 -1.14 5.54 -0.39
C GLY A 31 0.07 5.19 -1.27
N GLU A 32 0.92 6.18 -1.56
CA GLU A 32 2.16 5.97 -2.33
C GLU A 32 3.14 5.04 -1.60
N THR A 33 3.21 5.13 -0.28
CA THR A 33 4.11 4.28 0.52
C THR A 33 3.70 2.80 0.43
N PHE A 34 2.41 2.49 0.56
CA PHE A 34 1.92 1.11 0.46
C PHE A 34 2.14 0.55 -0.94
N GLN A 35 1.83 1.33 -1.98
CA GLN A 35 2.08 0.92 -3.36
C GLN A 35 3.57 0.66 -3.62
N GLY A 36 4.46 1.55 -3.16
CA GLY A 36 5.91 1.36 -3.32
C GLY A 36 6.44 0.12 -2.59
N ILE A 37 5.88 -0.21 -1.42
CA ILE A 37 6.22 -1.44 -0.69
C ILE A 37 5.75 -2.68 -1.47
N GLU A 38 4.56 -2.66 -2.05
CA GLU A 38 4.02 -3.75 -2.87
C GLU A 38 4.90 -4.00 -4.11
N GLU A 39 5.24 -2.95 -4.85
CA GLU A 39 6.10 -3.06 -6.02
C GLU A 39 7.49 -3.61 -5.66
N MET A 40 8.04 -3.22 -4.50
CA MET A 40 9.30 -3.75 -4.01
C MET A 40 9.21 -5.26 -3.72
N PHE A 41 8.17 -5.70 -3.00
CA PHE A 41 7.98 -7.13 -2.69
C PHE A 41 7.70 -7.96 -3.94
N PHE A 42 6.88 -7.45 -4.85
CA PHE A 42 6.60 -8.09 -6.12
C PHE A 42 7.87 -8.23 -6.95
N GLY A 43 8.63 -7.14 -7.12
CA GLY A 43 9.89 -7.14 -7.85
C GLY A 43 10.92 -8.11 -7.26
N PHE A 44 11.04 -8.14 -5.92
CA PHE A 44 11.92 -9.07 -5.23
C PHE A 44 11.48 -10.53 -5.43
N THR A 45 10.18 -10.80 -5.36
CA THR A 45 9.63 -12.14 -5.60
C THR A 45 9.91 -12.59 -7.03
N MET A 46 9.69 -11.72 -8.02
CA MET A 46 10.00 -12.00 -9.43
C MET A 46 11.48 -12.30 -9.64
N PHE A 47 12.38 -11.55 -8.99
CA PHE A 47 13.82 -11.82 -9.02
C PHE A 47 14.18 -13.20 -8.45
N LEU A 48 13.54 -13.65 -7.37
CA LEU A 48 13.84 -14.95 -6.76
C LEU A 48 13.37 -16.15 -7.59
N ILE A 49 12.31 -15.98 -8.39
CA ILE A 49 11.72 -17.06 -9.21
C ILE A 49 12.20 -17.05 -10.67
N SER A 50 13.11 -16.14 -11.02
CA SER A 50 13.77 -16.07 -12.35
C SER A 50 15.12 -16.78 -12.36
#